data_AF-A0A6J1P3M3-F1
#
_entry.id   AF-A0A6J1P3M3-F1
#
_cell.length_a   1.000
_cell.length_b   1.000
_cell.length_c   1.000
_cell.angle_alpha   90.00
_cell.angle_beta   90.00
_cell.angle_gamma   90.00
#
_symmetry.space_group_name_H-M   'P 1'
#
loop_
_entity.id
_entity.type
_entity.pdbx_description
1 polymer ?
#
loop_
_entity_poly.entity_id
_entity_poly.type
_entity_poly.pdbx_seq_one_letter_code
_entity_poly.pdbx_strand_id
1 'polypeptide(L)'
;MGVPHITSCCWCFGLESGTKIIAFLHMLTALTMMIVCSVFAEGARALVGTVEDGEDHLYSTWYSITVAVAVVSVVHVLLAAMLLFAACKRNTTALRVWVWVMLVLYAAALLYVLVSMTFGFTASGSEIFLAFLQGIVFFGLLAYCILCVNSYYLMLKSSEDMEAPNKIDY
;
A
#
# COMPACT_ATOMS: atom_id res chain seq x y z
N MET A 1 0.32 -24.47 -4.72
CA MET A 1 1.51 -23.61 -4.63
C MET A 1 1.55 -23.02 -3.24
N GLY A 2 2.58 -23.38 -2.45
CA GLY A 2 2.69 -23.02 -1.04
C GLY A 2 3.13 -21.58 -0.86
N VAL A 3 2.16 -20.67 -0.71
CA VAL A 3 2.41 -19.32 -0.20
C VAL A 3 2.56 -19.42 1.32
N PRO A 4 3.55 -18.77 1.95
CA PRO A 4 3.72 -18.81 3.40
C PRO A 4 2.44 -18.33 4.10
N HIS A 5 1.94 -19.15 5.03
CA HIS A 5 0.73 -18.88 5.81
C HIS A 5 1.13 -18.34 7.18
N ILE A 6 0.65 -17.14 7.51
CA ILE A 6 0.88 -16.53 8.82
C ILE A 6 -0.24 -16.98 9.74
N THR A 7 0.10 -17.57 10.90
CA THR A 7 -0.90 -18.09 11.86
C THR A 7 -1.38 -17.04 12.85
N SER A 8 -0.56 -16.03 13.16
CA SER A 8 -0.88 -14.93 14.07
C SER A 8 -0.27 -13.61 13.58
N CYS A 9 -1.01 -12.50 13.70
CA CYS A 9 -0.50 -11.16 13.40
C CYS A 9 0.23 -10.60 14.63
N CYS A 10 1.46 -10.12 14.44
CA CYS A 10 2.29 -9.53 15.51
C CYS A 10 2.34 -10.37 16.81
N TRP A 11 2.62 -11.67 16.67
CA TRP A 11 2.80 -12.68 17.74
C TRP A 11 1.63 -12.94 18.71
N CYS A 12 0.70 -11.99 18.91
CA CYS A 12 -0.33 -12.08 19.95
C CYS A 12 -1.76 -11.86 19.43
N PHE A 13 -1.94 -11.29 18.24
CA PHE A 13 -3.26 -11.00 17.71
C PHE A 13 -3.73 -12.07 16.73
N GLY A 14 -5.01 -12.44 16.83
CA GLY A 14 -5.67 -13.25 15.81
C GLY A 14 -5.66 -12.55 14.45
N LEU A 15 -5.72 -13.33 13.37
CA LEU A 15 -5.69 -12.83 11.99
C LEU A 15 -6.79 -11.81 11.68
N GLU A 16 -7.96 -11.95 12.30
CA GLU A 16 -9.06 -10.98 12.15
C GLU A 16 -8.69 -9.61 12.74
N SER A 17 -8.25 -9.58 13.99
CA SER A 17 -7.82 -8.34 14.66
C SER A 17 -6.62 -7.72 13.94
N GLY A 18 -5.67 -8.53 13.50
CA GLY A 18 -4.53 -8.09 12.70
C GLY A 18 -4.95 -7.42 11.39
N THR A 19 -5.86 -8.04 10.65
CA THR A 19 -6.39 -7.49 9.39
C THR A 19 -7.11 -6.17 9.61
N LYS A 20 -7.90 -6.04 10.69
CA LYS A 20 -8.56 -4.78 11.06
C LYS A 20 -7.54 -3.69 11.40
N ILE A 21 -6.51 -4.01 12.18
CA ILE A 21 -5.42 -3.07 12.51
C ILE A 21 -4.72 -2.60 11.24
N ILE A 22 -4.37 -3.52 10.34
CA ILE A 22 -3.74 -3.19 9.04
C ILE A 22 -4.66 -2.25 8.25
N ALA A 23 -5.97 -2.52 8.18
CA ALA A 23 -6.92 -1.67 7.48
C ALA A 23 -6.97 -0.24 8.06
N PHE A 24 -6.99 -0.11 9.38
CA PHE A 24 -6.96 1.20 10.04
C PHE A 24 -5.65 1.95 9.82
N LEU A 25 -4.50 1.27 9.93
CA LEU A 25 -3.20 1.88 9.67
C LEU A 25 -3.05 2.31 8.20
N HIS A 26 -3.55 1.50 7.26
CA HIS A 26 -3.59 1.84 5.85
C HIS A 26 -4.46 3.07 5.60
N MET A 27 -5.65 3.12 6.20
CA MET A 27 -6.56 4.27 6.10
C MET A 27 -5.92 5.55 6.65
N LEU A 28 -5.34 5.48 7.86
CA LEU A 28 -4.70 6.62 8.51
C LEU A 28 -3.53 7.15 7.67
N THR A 29 -2.67 6.26 7.19
CA THR A 29 -1.53 6.62 6.34
C THR A 29 -1.99 7.25 5.04
N ALA A 30 -2.98 6.67 4.36
CA ALA A 30 -3.48 7.16 3.09
C ALA A 30 -4.15 8.54 3.22
N LEU A 31 -4.96 8.76 4.27
CA LEU A 31 -5.56 10.05 4.56
C LEU A 31 -4.51 11.11 4.90
N THR A 32 -3.53 10.76 5.74
CA THR A 32 -2.45 11.68 6.11
C THR A 32 -1.65 12.09 4.88
N MET A 33 -1.27 11.14 4.02
CA MET A 33 -0.58 11.43 2.77
C MET A 33 -1.43 12.29 1.83
N MET A 34 -2.71 12.00 1.67
CA MET A 34 -3.62 12.80 0.85
C MET A 34 -3.68 14.25 1.35
N ILE A 35 -3.82 14.48 2.66
CA ILE A 35 -3.90 15.82 3.25
C ILE A 35 -2.57 16.56 3.07
N VAL A 36 -1.46 15.95 3.48
CA VAL A 36 -0.12 16.56 3.39
C VAL A 36 0.20 16.91 1.94
N CYS A 37 0.02 15.98 1.00
CA CYS A 37 0.29 16.24 -0.42
C CYS A 37 -0.63 17.31 -1.02
N SER A 38 -1.89 17.39 -0.59
CA SER A 38 -2.80 18.45 -1.05
C SER A 38 -2.36 19.83 -0.57
N VAL A 39 -2.01 19.95 0.71
CA VAL A 39 -1.50 21.22 1.30
C VAL A 39 -0.19 21.65 0.63
N PHE A 40 0.74 20.70 0.43
CA PHE A 40 1.99 20.98 -0.28
C PHE A 40 1.76 21.37 -1.74
N ALA A 41 0.83 20.73 -2.44
CA ALA A 41 0.48 21.06 -3.82
C ALA A 41 -0.07 22.48 -3.94
N GLU A 42 -0.91 22.92 -3.00
CA GLU A 42 -1.42 24.31 -2.96
C GLU A 42 -0.29 25.32 -2.74
N GLY A 43 0.63 25.03 -1.82
CA GLY A 43 1.81 25.87 -1.59
C GLY A 43 2.72 25.96 -2.82
N ALA A 44 3.05 24.83 -3.43
CA ALA A 44 3.88 24.78 -4.64
C ALA A 44 3.21 25.52 -5.80
N ARG A 45 1.89 25.35 -5.99
CA ARG A 45 1.12 26.02 -7.04
C ARG A 45 1.23 27.54 -7.00
N ALA A 46 1.32 28.14 -5.80
CA ALA A 46 1.46 29.59 -5.66
C ALA A 46 2.79 30.12 -6.22
N LEU A 47 3.81 29.27 -6.33
CA LEU A 47 5.16 29.60 -6.79
C LEU A 47 5.40 29.19 -8.25
N VAL A 48 4.53 28.35 -8.84
CA VAL A 48 4.63 27.93 -10.24
C VAL A 48 4.52 29.14 -11.17
N GLY A 49 5.48 29.27 -12.11
CA GLY A 49 5.52 30.37 -13.08
C GLY A 49 6.00 31.71 -12.52
N THR A 50 6.45 31.74 -11.26
CA THR A 50 7.15 32.91 -10.69
C THR A 50 8.64 32.88 -11.07
N VAL A 51 9.37 33.98 -10.79
CA VAL A 51 10.82 34.04 -11.00
C VAL A 51 11.55 32.93 -10.25
N GLU A 52 11.02 32.50 -9.10
CA GLU A 52 11.58 31.42 -8.28
C GLU A 52 11.43 30.02 -8.92
N ASP A 53 10.58 29.86 -9.95
CA ASP A 53 10.37 28.61 -10.70
C ASP A 53 11.02 28.64 -12.11
N GLY A 54 11.69 29.75 -12.45
CA GLY A 54 12.09 30.09 -13.83
C GLY A 54 13.32 29.37 -14.39
N GLU A 55 14.31 28.99 -13.56
CA GLU A 55 15.53 28.33 -14.04
C GLU A 55 15.47 26.80 -13.93
N ASP A 56 15.03 26.27 -12.79
CA ASP A 56 15.12 24.82 -12.52
C ASP A 56 13.78 24.07 -12.59
N HIS A 57 12.67 24.79 -12.83
CA HIS A 57 11.29 24.23 -12.80
C HIS A 57 11.00 23.38 -11.55
N LEU A 58 11.65 23.73 -10.45
CA LEU A 58 11.63 22.96 -9.21
C LEU A 58 10.20 22.89 -8.68
N TYR A 59 9.51 24.03 -8.57
CA TYR A 59 8.16 24.10 -8.01
C TYR A 59 7.12 23.47 -8.94
N SER A 60 7.27 23.62 -10.25
CA SER A 60 6.44 22.92 -11.25
C SER A 60 6.57 21.38 -11.14
N THR A 61 7.79 20.89 -10.94
CA THR A 61 8.06 19.46 -10.74
C THR A 61 7.47 18.95 -9.43
N TRP A 62 7.70 19.66 -8.32
CA TRP A 62 7.14 19.30 -7.02
C TRP A 62 5.61 19.37 -7.00
N TYR A 63 5.02 20.37 -7.64
CA TYR A 63 3.58 20.47 -7.81
C TYR A 63 3.03 19.23 -8.54
N SER A 64 3.65 18.85 -9.66
CA SER A 64 3.23 17.68 -10.43
C SER A 64 3.34 16.37 -9.62
N ILE A 65 4.43 16.20 -8.88
CA ILE A 65 4.64 15.03 -8.01
C ILE A 65 3.60 15.00 -6.88
N THR A 66 3.41 16.11 -6.16
CA THR A 66 2.49 16.18 -5.01
C THR A 66 1.04 15.97 -5.43
N VAL A 67 0.61 16.51 -6.57
CA VAL A 67 -0.72 16.25 -7.15
C VAL A 67 -0.87 14.77 -7.52
N ALA A 68 0.11 14.18 -8.19
CA ALA A 68 0.05 12.75 -8.55
C ALA A 68 -0.05 11.85 -7.30
N VAL A 69 0.74 12.13 -6.27
CA VAL A 69 0.70 11.39 -5.00
C VAL A 69 -0.63 11.60 -4.28
N ALA A 70 -1.21 12.80 -4.29
CA ALA A 70 -2.53 13.05 -3.70
C ALA A 70 -3.62 12.23 -4.39
N VAL A 71 -3.64 12.17 -5.72
CA VAL A 71 -4.59 11.36 -6.51
C VAL A 71 -4.43 9.87 -6.22
N VAL A 72 -3.20 9.36 -6.19
CA VAL A 72 -2.91 7.97 -5.83
C VAL A 72 -3.34 7.67 -4.38
N SER A 73 -3.19 8.63 -3.48
CA SER A 73 -3.63 8.50 -2.08
C SER A 73 -5.13 8.33 -1.97
N VAL A 74 -5.95 8.98 -2.81
CA VAL A 74 -7.41 8.75 -2.87
C VAL A 74 -7.73 7.29 -3.19
N VAL A 75 -7.02 6.68 -4.15
CA VAL A 75 -7.18 5.26 -4.48
C VAL A 75 -6.84 4.39 -3.27
N HIS A 76 -5.78 4.71 -2.53
CA HIS A 76 -5.43 3.99 -1.31
C HIS A 76 -6.45 4.19 -0.18
N VAL A 77 -7.09 5.36 -0.05
CA VAL A 77 -8.20 5.57 0.89
C VAL A 77 -9.37 4.65 0.56
N LEU A 78 -9.75 4.55 -0.72
CA LEU A 78 -10.82 3.65 -1.16
C LEU A 78 -10.45 2.18 -0.91
N LEU A 79 -9.21 1.78 -1.20
CA LEU A 79 -8.72 0.43 -0.91
C LEU A 79 -8.71 0.12 0.59
N ALA A 80 -8.31 1.06 1.42
CA ALA A 80 -8.31 0.90 2.87
C ALA A 80 -9.73 0.80 3.44
N ALA A 81 -10.66 1.63 2.94
CA ALA A 81 -12.08 1.55 3.28
C ALA A 81 -12.68 0.20 2.87
N MET A 82 -12.36 -0.28 1.66
CA MET A 82 -12.78 -1.58 1.16
C MET A 82 -12.23 -2.71 2.04
N LEU A 83 -10.95 -2.66 2.44
CA LEU A 83 -10.35 -3.65 3.34
C LEU A 83 -11.03 -3.65 4.70
N LEU A 84 -11.29 -2.47 5.28
CA LEU A 84 -11.94 -2.34 6.56
C LEU A 84 -13.37 -2.91 6.52
N PHE A 85 -14.13 -2.59 5.47
CA PHE A 85 -15.44 -3.16 5.22
C PHE A 85 -15.38 -4.68 5.08
N ALA A 86 -14.43 -5.19 4.27
CA ALA A 86 -14.25 -6.61 4.02
C ALA A 86 -13.88 -7.38 5.30
N ALA A 87 -13.02 -6.81 6.15
CA ALA A 87 -12.63 -7.38 7.43
C ALA A 87 -13.78 -7.38 8.43
N CYS A 88 -14.60 -6.33 8.48
CA CYS A 88 -15.76 -6.25 9.38
C CYS A 88 -16.92 -7.16 8.93
N LYS A 89 -17.13 -7.31 7.62
CA LYS A 89 -18.19 -8.15 7.05
C LYS A 89 -17.75 -9.57 6.73
N ARG A 90 -16.49 -9.93 7.01
CA ARG A 90 -15.87 -11.22 6.67
C ARG A 90 -16.08 -11.60 5.20
N ASN A 91 -16.04 -10.61 4.31
CA ASN A 91 -16.29 -10.82 2.87
C ASN A 91 -15.01 -11.31 2.17
N THR A 92 -14.96 -12.60 1.88
CA THR A 92 -13.80 -13.28 1.26
C THR A 92 -13.47 -12.75 -0.14
N THR A 93 -14.48 -12.40 -0.93
CA THR A 93 -14.27 -11.84 -2.29
C THR A 93 -13.59 -10.48 -2.22
N ALA A 94 -14.05 -9.59 -1.35
CA ALA A 94 -13.47 -8.26 -1.20
C ALA A 94 -12.04 -8.31 -0.65
N LEU A 95 -11.75 -9.21 0.31
CA LEU A 95 -10.38 -9.46 0.80
C LEU A 95 -9.47 -9.94 -0.33
N ARG A 96 -9.93 -10.90 -1.15
CA ARG A 96 -9.16 -11.42 -2.27
C ARG A 96 -8.86 -10.32 -3.30
N VAL A 97 -9.85 -9.51 -3.65
CA VAL A 97 -9.67 -8.37 -4.57
C VAL A 97 -8.64 -7.41 -4.03
N TRP A 98 -8.72 -7.05 -2.74
CA TRP A 98 -7.73 -6.18 -2.09
C TRP A 98 -6.31 -6.74 -2.21
N VAL A 99 -6.12 -8.03 -1.90
CA VAL A 99 -4.80 -8.69 -1.96
C VAL A 99 -4.22 -8.64 -3.38
N TRP A 100 -5.02 -8.94 -4.40
CA TRP A 100 -4.56 -8.88 -5.80
C TRP A 100 -4.17 -7.46 -6.22
N VAL A 101 -5.00 -6.46 -5.90
CA VAL A 101 -4.71 -5.06 -6.21
C VAL A 101 -3.41 -4.62 -5.53
N MET A 102 -3.25 -4.91 -4.24
CA MET A 102 -2.04 -4.55 -3.50
C MET A 102 -0.80 -5.27 -4.01
N LEU A 103 -0.92 -6.53 -4.45
CA LEU A 103 0.20 -7.28 -5.03
C LEU A 103 0.64 -6.70 -6.37
N VAL A 104 -0.31 -6.27 -7.22
CA VAL A 104 -0.01 -5.57 -8.48
C VAL A 104 0.65 -4.22 -8.21
N LEU A 105 0.11 -3.42 -7.27
CA LEU A 105 0.71 -2.14 -6.88
C LEU A 105 2.11 -2.32 -6.29
N TYR A 106 2.31 -3.34 -5.46
CA TYR A 106 3.62 -3.69 -4.91
C TYR A 106 4.63 -4.02 -6.01
N ALA A 107 4.25 -4.88 -6.96
CA ALA A 107 5.13 -5.25 -8.07
C ALA A 107 5.44 -4.07 -8.99
N ALA A 108 4.44 -3.23 -9.28
CA ALA A 108 4.61 -2.02 -10.09
C ALA A 108 5.53 -1.00 -9.41
N ALA A 109 5.36 -0.77 -8.10
CA ALA A 109 6.21 0.11 -7.32
C ALA A 109 7.66 -0.41 -7.25
N LEU A 110 7.85 -1.71 -7.04
CA LEU A 110 9.17 -2.33 -7.03
C LEU A 110 9.85 -2.20 -8.40
N LEU A 111 9.13 -2.48 -9.49
CA LEU A 111 9.63 -2.32 -10.85
C LEU A 111 10.02 -0.88 -11.14
N TYR A 112 9.18 0.08 -10.75
CA TYR A 112 9.47 1.51 -10.91
C TYR A 112 10.76 1.90 -10.19
N VAL A 113 10.95 1.46 -8.94
CA VAL A 113 12.17 1.73 -8.17
C VAL A 113 13.39 1.11 -8.85
N LEU A 114 13.31 -0.14 -9.29
CA LEU A 114 14.41 -0.84 -9.98
C LEU A 114 14.79 -0.15 -11.29
N VAL A 115 13.80 0.30 -12.07
CA VAL A 115 14.04 1.05 -13.31
C VAL A 115 14.65 2.41 -13.00
N SER A 116 14.15 3.11 -11.99
CA SER A 116 14.69 4.42 -11.57
C SER A 116 16.17 4.33 -11.14
N MET A 117 16.58 3.22 -10.52
CA MET A 117 17.99 2.98 -10.17
C MET A 117 18.91 2.92 -11.40
N THR A 118 18.42 2.53 -12.58
CA THR A 118 19.24 2.43 -13.80
C THR A 118 19.60 3.78 -14.41
N PHE A 119 18.86 4.84 -14.10
CA PHE A 119 19.13 6.20 -14.58
C PHE A 119 20.18 6.95 -13.73
N GLY A 120 20.73 6.28 -12.71
CA GLY A 120 21.84 6.78 -11.90
C GLY A 120 21.37 7.62 -10.71
N PHE A 121 22.10 7.49 -9.60
CA PHE A 121 21.94 8.36 -8.44
C PHE A 121 22.97 9.48 -8.52
N THR A 122 22.53 10.74 -8.49
CA THR A 122 23.41 11.91 -8.28
C THR A 122 23.72 12.14 -6.80
N ALA A 123 23.32 11.22 -5.92
CA ALA A 123 23.36 11.36 -4.47
C ALA A 123 24.64 10.79 -3.83
N SER A 124 24.97 11.29 -2.64
CA SER A 124 26.04 10.73 -1.78
C SER A 124 25.80 9.26 -1.45
N GLY A 125 26.88 8.47 -1.27
CA GLY A 125 26.78 7.06 -0.89
C GLY A 125 25.99 6.82 0.42
N SER A 126 26.00 7.79 1.35
CA SER A 126 25.18 7.75 2.57
C SER A 126 23.68 7.81 2.28
N GLU A 127 23.26 8.66 1.35
CA GLU A 127 21.86 8.81 0.94
C GLU A 127 21.36 7.56 0.22
N ILE A 128 22.21 6.95 -0.61
CA ILE A 128 21.90 5.69 -1.29
C ILE A 128 21.67 4.57 -0.27
N PHE A 129 22.54 4.45 0.74
CA PHE A 129 22.38 3.45 1.79
C PHE A 129 21.11 3.65 2.61
N LEU A 130 20.81 4.90 2.99
CA LEU A 130 19.61 5.21 3.76
C LEU A 130 18.33 4.95 2.97
N ALA A 131 18.30 5.34 1.69
CA ALA A 131 17.19 5.04 0.78
C ALA A 131 16.99 3.53 0.58
N PHE A 132 18.08 2.76 0.47
CA PHE A 132 18.02 1.31 0.37
C PHE A 132 17.45 0.65 1.63
N LEU A 133 17.94 1.03 2.81
CA LEU A 133 17.44 0.51 4.08
C LEU A 133 15.96 0.87 4.28
N GLN A 134 15.58 2.11 3.98
CA GLN A 134 14.19 2.55 4.00
C GLN A 134 13.34 1.73 3.03
N GLY A 135 13.83 1.47 1.82
CA GLY A 135 13.17 0.61 0.83
C GLY A 135 12.94 -0.81 1.36
N ILE A 136 13.96 -1.45 1.93
CA ILE A 136 13.82 -2.81 2.51
C ILE A 136 12.74 -2.82 3.59
N VAL A 137 12.79 -1.86 4.53
CA VAL A 137 11.82 -1.80 5.62
C VAL A 137 10.41 -1.56 5.08
N PHE A 138 10.26 -0.64 4.13
CA PHE A 138 8.97 -0.31 3.52
C PHE A 138 8.35 -1.48 2.75
N PHE A 139 9.09 -2.04 1.79
CA PHE A 139 8.61 -3.16 0.98
C PHE A 139 8.43 -4.43 1.82
N GLY A 140 9.33 -4.69 2.79
CA GLY A 140 9.20 -5.80 3.72
C GLY A 140 7.94 -5.71 4.58
N LEU A 141 7.66 -4.54 5.15
CA LEU A 141 6.45 -4.31 5.93
C LEU A 141 5.18 -4.45 5.09
N LEU A 142 5.17 -3.89 3.86
CA LEU A 142 4.03 -4.03 2.95
C LEU A 142 3.78 -5.49 2.55
N ALA A 143 4.84 -6.24 2.21
CA ALA A 143 4.74 -7.65 1.90
C ALA A 143 4.17 -8.44 3.09
N TYR A 144 4.61 -8.13 4.32
CA TYR A 144 4.06 -8.72 5.54
C TYR A 144 2.56 -8.40 5.69
N CYS A 145 2.13 -7.15 5.50
CA CYS A 145 0.73 -6.78 5.54
C CYS A 145 -0.11 -7.55 4.52
N ILE A 146 0.36 -7.66 3.27
CA ILE A 146 -0.32 -8.43 2.21
C ILE A 146 -0.48 -9.90 2.60
N LEU A 147 0.59 -10.51 3.14
CA LEU A 147 0.56 -11.90 3.58
C LEU A 147 -0.39 -12.12 4.77
N CYS A 148 -0.47 -11.18 5.71
CA CYS A 148 -1.42 -11.25 6.83
C CYS A 148 -2.87 -11.23 6.32
N VAL A 149 -3.23 -10.30 5.43
CA VAL A 149 -4.58 -10.23 4.87
C VAL A 149 -4.90 -11.46 4.03
N ASN A 150 -3.93 -11.95 3.24
CA ASN A 150 -4.10 -13.18 2.47
C ASN A 150 -4.29 -14.41 3.36
N SER A 151 -3.57 -14.51 4.47
CA SER A 151 -3.74 -15.59 5.46
C SER A 151 -5.12 -15.53 6.11
N TYR A 152 -5.62 -14.33 6.43
CA TYR A 152 -7.00 -14.16 6.92
C TYR A 152 -8.05 -14.57 5.88
N TYR A 153 -7.85 -14.21 4.61
CA TYR A 153 -8.71 -14.67 3.51
C TYR A 153 -8.74 -16.20 3.41
N LEU A 154 -7.57 -16.86 3.46
CA LEU A 154 -7.48 -18.33 3.40
C LEU A 154 -8.17 -18.99 4.59
N MET A 155 -8.03 -18.41 5.79
CA MET A 155 -8.71 -18.88 6.99
C MET A 155 -10.23 -18.82 6.83
N LEU A 156 -10.77 -17.69 6.38
CA LEU A 156 -12.21 -17.54 6.15
C LEU A 156 -12.72 -18.49 5.07
N LYS A 157 -11.99 -18.62 3.96
CA LYS A 157 -12.35 -19.53 2.89
C LYS A 157 -12.36 -20.99 3.34
N SER A 158 -11.37 -21.39 4.14
CA SER A 158 -11.32 -22.73 4.73
C SER A 158 -12.53 -22.98 5.64
N SER A 159 -12.96 -21.98 6.43
CA SER A 159 -14.19 -22.10 7.23
C SER A 159 -15.45 -22.24 6.37
N GLU A 160 -15.57 -21.45 5.29
CA GLU A 160 -16.69 -21.54 4.34
C GLU A 160 -16.76 -22.93 3.65
N ASP A 161 -15.61 -23.47 3.23
CA ASP A 161 -15.54 -24.77 2.55
C ASP A 161 -15.91 -25.94 3.48
N MET A 162 -15.72 -25.80 4.80
CA MET A 162 -16.09 -26.82 5.80
C MET A 162 -17.58 -26.75 6.21
N GLU A 163 -18.22 -25.60 6.05
CA GLU A 163 -19.65 -25.39 6.35
C GLU A 163 -20.57 -25.74 5.17
N ALA A 164 -20.04 -25.81 3.95
CA ALA A 164 -20.80 -26.26 2.79
C ALA A 164 -21.22 -27.73 2.97
N PRO A 165 -22.51 -28.09 2.77
CA PRO A 165 -22.94 -29.48 2.89
C PRO A 165 -22.13 -30.34 1.93
N ASN A 166 -21.61 -31.46 2.43
CA ASN A 166 -20.91 -32.49 1.66
C ASN A 166 -21.50 -32.55 0.26
N LYS A 167 -20.63 -32.37 -0.75
CA LYS A 167 -20.97 -32.68 -2.14
C LYS A 167 -21.71 -34.02 -2.13
N ILE A 168 -22.98 -33.98 -2.53
CA ILE A 168 -23.71 -35.18 -2.87
C ILE A 168 -23.05 -35.62 -4.17
N ASP A 169 -22.10 -36.55 -4.05
CA ASP A 169 -21.55 -37.26 -5.19
C ASP A 169 -22.73 -37.97 -5.88
N TYR A 170 -23.08 -37.48 -7.07
CA TYR A 170 -23.93 -38.19 -8.02
C TYR A 170 -23.05 -39.02 -8.96
#